data_AF-A0A078FIL3-F1
#
_entry.id   AF-A0A078FIL3-F1
#
_cell.length_a   1.000
_cell.length_b   1.000
_cell.length_c   1.000
_cell.angle_alpha   90.00
_cell.angle_beta   90.00
_cell.angle_gamma   90.00
#
_symmetry.space_group_name_H-M   'P 1'
#
loop_
_entity.id
_entity.type
_entity.pdbx_description
1 polymer ?
#
loop_
_entity_poly.entity_id
_entity_poly.type
_entity_poly.pdbx_seq_one_letter_code
_entity_poly.pdbx_strand_id
1 'polypeptide(L)'
;MNAALAMMMTTKHLRRNSSTNSNGVLTDSTNINGFVVELWDERLVRWIFKTYPETALNVQCQNPEQRTYFMNVLLYTIRILVHKRPLSDAELITTSKNLRYLTEAGFKVEWLWSKLEMKKHEAYLDRKKRDSCEARIVKLKLELKKLDGAMSGLKAELKNEEAKLNPRSFRNLLGNCFCL
;
A
#
# COMPACT_ATOMS: atom_id res chain seq x y z
N MET A 1 -7.54 -11.97 -9.46
CA MET A 1 -7.93 -12.19 -8.04
C MET A 1 -9.36 -12.71 -8.06
N ASN A 2 -9.63 -13.91 -7.55
CA ASN A 2 -10.98 -14.49 -7.64
C ASN A 2 -11.97 -13.56 -6.93
N ALA A 3 -12.99 -13.08 -7.64
CA ALA A 3 -14.00 -12.17 -7.10
C ALA A 3 -14.63 -12.71 -5.80
N ALA A 4 -14.74 -14.03 -5.68
CA ALA A 4 -15.18 -14.73 -4.48
C ALA A 4 -14.35 -14.42 -3.23
N LEU A 5 -13.02 -14.38 -3.33
CA LEU A 5 -12.13 -14.10 -2.19
C LEU A 5 -12.22 -12.63 -1.76
N ALA A 6 -12.37 -11.71 -2.72
CA ALA A 6 -12.59 -10.30 -2.45
C ALA A 6 -13.96 -10.06 -1.77
N MET A 7 -15.00 -10.78 -2.18
CA MET A 7 -16.34 -10.72 -1.63
C MET A 7 -16.39 -11.26 -0.19
N MET A 8 -15.66 -12.36 0.10
CA MET A 8 -15.57 -12.92 1.45
C MET A 8 -14.88 -11.97 2.45
N MET A 9 -13.93 -11.15 1.99
CA MET A 9 -13.17 -10.21 2.83
C MET A 9 -13.84 -8.83 3.00
N THR A 10 -14.85 -8.50 2.19
CA THR A 10 -15.53 -7.19 2.20
C THR A 10 -16.84 -7.20 2.98
N THR A 11 -17.43 -8.36 3.23
CA THR A 11 -18.59 -8.51 4.13
C THR A 11 -18.15 -8.45 5.59
N LYS A 12 -17.80 -7.25 6.07
CA LYS A 12 -17.83 -6.95 7.51
C LYS A 12 -19.29 -6.75 7.91
N HIS A 13 -19.74 -7.55 8.90
CA HIS A 13 -21.07 -7.57 9.51
C HIS A 13 -22.24 -8.08 8.63
N LEU A 14 -22.63 -9.34 8.82
CA LEU A 14 -23.73 -9.72 9.71
C LEU A 14 -24.15 -11.17 9.35
N ARG A 15 -23.58 -12.14 10.07
CA ARG A 15 -24.31 -13.37 10.37
C ARG A 15 -23.77 -13.87 11.70
N ARG A 16 -24.57 -13.73 12.76
CA ARG A 16 -24.40 -14.59 13.94
C ARG A 16 -24.73 -16.00 13.45
N ASN A 17 -23.72 -16.69 12.93
CA ASN A 17 -23.79 -18.14 12.89
C ASN A 17 -23.45 -18.56 14.31
N SER A 18 -24.42 -19.13 15.02
CA SER A 18 -24.18 -19.78 16.30
C SER A 18 -23.90 -21.26 16.00
N SER A 19 -22.75 -21.76 16.46
CA SER A 19 -22.46 -23.19 16.51
C SER A 19 -22.66 -23.67 17.93
N THR A 20 -23.32 -24.81 18.11
CA THR A 20 -23.48 -25.47 19.41
C THR A 20 -22.57 -26.69 19.47
N ASN A 21 -21.83 -26.86 20.57
CA ASN A 21 -21.09 -28.10 20.81
C ASN A 21 -22.06 -29.26 21.15
N SER A 22 -21.52 -30.47 21.37
CA SER A 22 -22.29 -31.67 21.74
C SER A 22 -23.18 -31.50 22.98
N ASN A 23 -22.93 -30.48 23.81
CA ASN A 23 -23.65 -30.21 25.05
C ASN A 23 -24.59 -28.99 24.93
N GLY A 24 -24.82 -28.47 23.71
CA GLY A 24 -25.72 -27.34 23.46
C GLY A 24 -25.13 -25.97 23.82
N VAL A 25 -23.85 -25.88 24.16
CA VAL A 25 -23.19 -24.61 24.51
C VAL A 25 -22.79 -23.86 23.24
N LEU A 26 -23.10 -22.57 23.19
CA LEU A 26 -22.67 -21.66 22.12
C LEU A 26 -21.15 -21.50 22.14
N THR A 27 -20.50 -21.76 21.01
CA THR A 27 -19.06 -21.55 20.83
C THR A 27 -18.82 -20.56 19.70
N ASP A 28 -17.87 -19.64 19.89
CA ASP A 28 -17.44 -18.66 18.85
C ASP A 28 -16.44 -19.24 17.85
N SER A 29 -16.20 -20.55 17.92
CA SER A 29 -15.29 -21.30 17.05
C SER A 29 -15.92 -22.61 16.58
N THR A 30 -15.38 -23.15 15.49
CA THR A 30 -15.77 -24.41 14.87
C THR A 30 -14.54 -25.22 14.49
N ASN A 31 -14.67 -26.55 14.44
CA ASN A 31 -13.59 -27.43 13.98
C ASN A 31 -13.75 -27.73 12.49
N ILE A 32 -12.75 -27.40 11.69
CA ILE A 32 -12.71 -27.69 10.25
C ILE A 32 -11.45 -28.51 9.97
N ASN A 33 -11.62 -29.77 9.58
CA ASN A 33 -10.51 -30.67 9.26
C ASN A 33 -9.44 -30.77 10.37
N GLY A 34 -9.84 -30.72 11.64
CA GLY A 34 -8.92 -30.78 12.79
C GLY A 34 -8.29 -29.44 13.18
N PHE A 35 -8.73 -28.32 12.58
CA PHE A 35 -8.33 -26.97 12.97
C PHE A 35 -9.47 -26.29 13.70
N VAL A 36 -9.20 -25.70 14.88
CA VAL A 36 -10.16 -24.83 15.56
C VAL A 36 -10.07 -23.44 14.93
N VAL A 37 -11.20 -22.93 14.44
CA VAL A 37 -11.26 -21.68 13.65
C VAL A 37 -12.41 -20.83 14.18
N GLU A 38 -12.19 -19.54 14.30
CA GLU A 38 -13.24 -18.56 14.64
C GLU A 38 -14.34 -18.57 13.58
N LEU A 39 -15.61 -18.41 13.98
CA LEU A 39 -16.75 -18.54 13.06
C LEU A 39 -16.71 -17.56 11.88
N TRP A 40 -16.12 -16.38 12.05
CA TRP A 40 -15.96 -15.42 10.97
C TRP A 40 -14.95 -15.86 9.91
N ASP A 41 -14.00 -16.75 10.26
CA ASP A 41 -13.00 -17.30 9.36
C ASP A 41 -13.43 -18.64 8.73
N GLU A 42 -14.52 -19.24 9.20
CA GLU A 42 -15.04 -20.51 8.69
C GLU A 42 -15.17 -20.50 7.17
N ARG A 43 -15.79 -19.46 6.60
CA ARG A 43 -16.02 -19.37 5.16
C ARG A 43 -14.71 -19.32 4.38
N LEU A 44 -13.71 -18.61 4.90
CA LEU A 44 -12.40 -18.49 4.28
C LEU A 44 -11.65 -19.83 4.36
N VAL A 45 -11.65 -20.49 5.52
CA VAL A 45 -10.99 -21.80 5.69
C VAL A 45 -11.62 -22.87 4.80
N ARG A 46 -12.95 -22.94 4.74
CA ARG A 46 -13.65 -23.85 3.80
C ARG A 46 -13.29 -23.56 2.35
N TRP A 47 -13.17 -22.28 1.97
CA TRP A 47 -12.76 -21.91 0.62
C TRP A 47 -11.32 -22.31 0.32
N ILE A 48 -10.39 -22.16 1.28
CA ILE A 48 -8.99 -22.61 1.15
C ILE A 48 -8.97 -24.11 0.88
N PHE A 49 -9.59 -24.93 1.73
CA PHE A 49 -9.54 -26.39 1.55
C PHE A 49 -10.32 -26.89 0.33
N LYS A 50 -11.31 -26.14 -0.15
CA LYS A 50 -11.98 -26.46 -1.41
C LYS A 50 -11.11 -26.14 -2.62
N THR A 51 -10.35 -25.04 -2.59
CA THR A 51 -9.60 -24.52 -3.74
C THR A 51 -8.19 -25.09 -3.81
N TYR A 52 -7.57 -25.26 -2.64
CA TYR A 52 -6.20 -25.72 -2.41
C TYR A 52 -6.21 -26.82 -1.34
N PRO A 53 -6.87 -27.97 -1.59
CA PRO A 53 -6.98 -29.07 -0.64
C PRO A 53 -5.61 -29.57 -0.14
N GLU A 54 -4.57 -29.42 -0.98
CA GLU A 54 -3.19 -29.79 -0.67
C GLU A 54 -2.57 -28.98 0.48
N THR A 55 -3.14 -27.81 0.81
CA THR A 55 -2.58 -26.83 1.75
C THR A 55 -2.19 -27.44 3.10
N ALA A 56 -2.98 -28.40 3.61
CA ALA A 56 -2.74 -29.01 4.92
C ALA A 56 -2.51 -30.53 4.89
N LEU A 57 -2.27 -31.12 3.71
CA LEU A 57 -2.12 -32.58 3.59
C LEU A 57 -0.92 -33.15 4.35
N ASN A 58 0.17 -32.38 4.42
CA ASN A 58 1.44 -32.81 5.01
C ASN A 58 1.73 -32.14 6.38
N VAL A 59 0.71 -31.56 7.02
CA VAL A 59 0.88 -30.86 8.30
C VAL A 59 1.26 -31.88 9.37
N GLN A 60 2.46 -31.72 9.93
CA GLN A 60 3.03 -32.66 10.89
C GLN A 60 2.53 -32.44 12.32
N CYS A 61 1.81 -31.35 12.57
CA CYS A 61 1.35 -30.97 13.90
C CYS A 61 0.22 -31.88 14.40
N GLN A 62 0.51 -32.64 15.46
CA GLN A 62 -0.50 -33.45 16.15
C GLN A 62 -1.21 -32.67 17.27
N ASN A 63 -0.59 -31.63 17.82
CA ASN A 63 -1.18 -30.80 18.88
C ASN A 63 -2.25 -29.84 18.33
N PRO A 64 -3.51 -29.89 18.80
CA PRO A 64 -4.59 -28.98 18.39
C PRO A 64 -4.29 -27.49 18.55
N GLU A 65 -3.57 -27.09 19.60
CA GLU A 65 -3.20 -25.69 19.84
C GLU A 65 -2.25 -25.17 18.77
N GLN A 66 -1.23 -25.98 18.44
CA GLN A 66 -0.28 -25.65 17.38
C GLN A 66 -0.98 -25.57 16.02
N ARG A 67 -1.88 -26.52 15.71
CA ARG A 67 -2.67 -26.48 14.47
C ARG A 67 -3.48 -25.18 14.36
N THR A 68 -4.12 -24.78 15.45
CA THR A 68 -4.89 -23.53 15.53
C THR A 68 -3.99 -22.32 15.29
N TYR A 69 -2.81 -22.28 15.91
CA TYR A 69 -1.83 -21.21 15.70
C TYR A 69 -1.40 -21.10 14.23
N PHE A 70 -1.02 -22.21 13.59
CA PHE A 70 -0.63 -22.20 12.17
C PHE A 70 -1.78 -21.75 11.26
N MET A 71 -3.01 -22.16 11.56
CA MET A 71 -4.18 -21.70 10.81
C MET A 71 -4.36 -20.19 10.93
N ASN A 72 -4.16 -19.62 12.12
CA ASN A 72 -4.22 -18.17 12.33
C ASN A 72 -3.12 -17.43 11.54
N VAL A 73 -1.90 -17.97 11.50
CA VAL A 73 -0.80 -17.43 10.69
C VAL A 73 -1.15 -17.48 9.20
N LEU A 74 -1.73 -18.57 8.70
CA LEU A 74 -2.18 -18.71 7.32
C LEU A 74 -3.27 -17.68 6.97
N LEU A 75 -4.29 -17.55 7.82
CA LEU A 75 -5.40 -16.61 7.63
C LEU A 75 -4.91 -15.16 7.61
N TYR A 76 -4.03 -14.79 8.54
CA TYR A 76 -3.40 -13.47 8.58
C TYR A 76 -2.61 -13.19 7.29
N THR A 77 -1.83 -14.16 6.84
CA THR A 77 -1.01 -14.08 5.62
C THR A 77 -1.88 -13.87 4.37
N ILE A 78 -2.99 -14.61 4.25
CA ILE A 78 -3.96 -14.44 3.16
C ILE A 78 -4.60 -13.05 3.19
N ARG A 79 -5.00 -12.55 4.37
CA ARG A 79 -5.61 -11.23 4.53
C ARG A 79 -4.67 -10.12 4.04
N ILE A 80 -3.38 -10.19 4.34
CA ILE A 80 -2.38 -9.25 3.83
C ILE A 80 -2.28 -9.34 2.31
N LEU A 81 -2.12 -10.55 1.76
CA LEU A 81 -1.89 -10.77 0.33
C LEU A 81 -3.10 -10.42 -0.56
N VAL A 82 -4.31 -10.45 -0.01
CA VAL A 82 -5.56 -10.08 -0.69
C VAL A 82 -5.85 -8.59 -0.59
N HIS A 83 -5.18 -7.88 0.31
CA HIS A 83 -5.42 -6.46 0.52
C HIS A 83 -5.11 -5.66 -0.76
N LYS A 84 -5.96 -4.67 -1.09
CA LYS A 84 -5.92 -3.98 -2.39
C LYS A 84 -4.77 -2.98 -2.54
N ARG A 85 -4.29 -2.38 -1.45
CA ARG A 85 -3.19 -1.41 -1.51
C ARG A 85 -1.85 -2.10 -1.77
N PRO A 86 -0.83 -1.35 -2.21
CA PRO A 86 0.56 -1.78 -2.15
C PRO A 86 0.94 -2.13 -0.71
N LEU A 87 1.72 -3.20 -0.56
CA LEU A 87 2.27 -3.60 0.73
C LEU A 87 3.52 -2.78 1.04
N SER A 88 3.71 -2.45 2.31
CA SER A 88 4.98 -1.90 2.80
C SER A 88 6.08 -2.97 2.79
N ASP A 89 7.33 -2.54 2.82
CA ASP A 89 8.46 -3.48 2.87
C ASP A 89 8.43 -4.36 4.13
N ALA A 90 8.02 -3.79 5.27
CA ALA A 90 7.83 -4.54 6.51
C ALA A 90 6.75 -5.63 6.36
N GLU A 91 5.63 -5.33 5.69
CA GLU A 91 4.59 -6.32 5.42
C GLU A 91 5.05 -7.40 4.45
N LEU A 92 5.80 -7.05 3.40
CA LEU A 92 6.38 -8.01 2.46
C LEU A 92 7.34 -8.97 3.19
N ILE A 93 8.19 -8.44 4.07
CA ILE A 93 9.12 -9.23 4.89
C ILE A 93 8.36 -10.15 5.85
N THR A 94 7.39 -9.62 6.61
CA THR A 94 6.59 -10.41 7.55
C THR A 94 5.80 -11.51 6.84
N THR A 95 5.19 -11.18 5.71
CA THR A 95 4.45 -12.16 4.87
C THR A 95 5.38 -13.26 4.39
N SER A 96 6.59 -12.91 3.91
CA SER A 96 7.60 -13.89 3.49
C SER A 96 8.05 -14.80 4.65
N LYS A 97 8.22 -14.24 5.85
CA LYS A 97 8.58 -15.02 7.05
C LYS A 97 7.46 -15.98 7.44
N ASN A 98 6.21 -15.53 7.42
CA ASN A 98 5.05 -16.37 7.73
C ASN A 98 4.91 -17.52 6.73
N LEU A 99 5.07 -17.27 5.42
CA LEU A 99 5.01 -18.32 4.41
C LEU A 99 6.11 -19.36 4.58
N ARG A 100 7.33 -18.92 4.88
CA ARG A 100 8.44 -19.83 5.19
C ARG A 100 8.11 -20.68 6.42
N TYR A 101 7.65 -20.05 7.49
CA TYR A 101 7.29 -20.72 8.73
C TYR A 101 6.16 -21.77 8.54
N LEU A 102 5.15 -21.45 7.73
CA LEU A 102 4.10 -22.39 7.34
C LEU A 102 4.65 -23.58 6.53
N THR A 103 5.57 -23.30 5.59
CA THR A 103 6.22 -24.33 4.78
C THR A 103 7.04 -25.28 5.66
N GLU A 104 7.80 -24.74 6.61
CA GLU A 104 8.57 -25.52 7.59
C GLU A 104 7.67 -26.42 8.47
N ALA A 105 6.42 -25.99 8.72
CA ALA A 105 5.41 -26.77 9.43
C ALA A 105 4.67 -27.81 8.56
N GLY A 106 5.04 -27.94 7.29
CA GLY A 106 4.46 -28.91 6.35
C GLY A 106 3.21 -28.42 5.61
N PHE A 107 2.86 -27.13 5.70
CA PHE A 107 1.80 -26.57 4.85
C PHE A 107 2.32 -26.36 3.42
N LYS A 108 1.49 -26.73 2.44
CA LYS A 108 1.74 -26.48 1.02
C LYS A 108 1.17 -25.12 0.63
N VAL A 109 2.01 -24.08 0.65
CA VAL A 109 1.62 -22.67 0.44
C VAL A 109 2.25 -22.05 -0.81
N GLU A 110 2.65 -22.86 -1.78
CA GLU A 110 3.25 -22.45 -3.07
C GLU A 110 2.35 -21.46 -3.83
N TRP A 111 1.04 -21.67 -3.74
CA TRP A 111 0.06 -20.78 -4.36
C TRP A 111 0.06 -19.35 -3.75
N LEU A 112 0.48 -19.21 -2.49
CA LEU A 112 0.65 -17.91 -1.83
C LEU A 112 1.99 -17.25 -2.13
N TRP A 113 3.05 -18.03 -2.35
CA TRP A 113 4.34 -17.50 -2.80
C TRP A 113 4.21 -16.74 -4.13
N SER A 114 3.47 -17.32 -5.09
CA SER A 114 3.17 -16.65 -6.37
C SER A 114 2.40 -15.34 -6.17
N LYS A 115 1.48 -15.31 -5.19
CA LYS A 115 0.74 -14.10 -4.83
C LYS A 115 1.64 -13.02 -4.21
N LEU A 116 2.58 -13.42 -3.36
CA LEU A 116 3.57 -12.52 -2.75
C LEU A 116 4.47 -11.88 -3.81
N GLU A 117 4.92 -12.63 -4.82
CA GLU A 117 5.75 -12.07 -5.90
C GLU A 117 5.01 -11.01 -6.71
N MET A 118 3.71 -11.23 -7.01
CA MET A 118 2.89 -10.17 -7.61
C MET A 118 2.82 -8.92 -6.73
N LYS A 119 2.69 -9.09 -5.41
CA LYS A 119 2.67 -7.96 -4.47
C LYS A 119 4.00 -7.21 -4.37
N LYS A 120 5.14 -7.92 -4.44
CA LYS A 120 6.47 -7.31 -4.52
C LYS A 120 6.61 -6.47 -5.80
N HIS A 121 6.13 -7.00 -6.93
CA HIS A 121 6.14 -6.27 -8.19
C HIS A 121 5.24 -5.02 -8.17
N GLU A 122 4.02 -5.13 -7.62
CA GLU A 122 3.13 -3.97 -7.41
C GLU A 122 3.80 -2.88 -6.56
N ALA A 123 4.45 -3.26 -5.44
CA ALA A 123 5.15 -2.33 -4.58
C ALA A 123 6.36 -1.67 -5.27
N TYR A 124 7.10 -2.42 -6.07
CA TYR A 124 8.21 -1.89 -6.87
C TYR A 124 7.75 -0.84 -7.88
N LEU A 125 6.67 -1.12 -8.63
CA LEU A 125 6.12 -0.18 -9.60
C LEU A 125 5.59 1.10 -8.93
N ASP A 126 4.94 0.97 -7.78
CA ASP A 126 4.43 2.12 -7.02
C ASP A 126 5.58 3.01 -6.54
N ARG A 127 6.68 2.43 -6.01
CA ARG A 127 7.89 3.17 -5.65
C ARG A 127 8.49 3.90 -6.85
N LYS A 128 8.70 3.19 -7.97
CA LYS A 128 9.26 3.79 -9.19
C LYS A 128 8.43 4.98 -9.69
N LYS A 129 7.11 4.90 -9.59
CA LYS A 129 6.21 6.00 -9.94
C LYS A 129 6.39 7.19 -8.99
N ARG A 130 6.47 6.94 -7.67
CA ARG A 130 6.70 7.99 -6.67
C ARG A 130 8.05 8.69 -6.90
N ASP A 131 9.11 7.92 -7.09
CA ASP A 131 10.46 8.45 -7.32
C ASP A 131 10.50 9.34 -8.58
N SER A 132 9.82 8.91 -9.65
CA SER A 132 9.69 9.71 -10.87
C SER A 132 8.91 11.01 -10.65
N CYS A 133 7.80 10.96 -9.91
CA CYS A 133 7.05 12.15 -9.53
C CYS A 133 7.88 13.09 -8.65
N GLU A 134 8.61 12.56 -7.68
CA GLU A 134 9.48 13.34 -6.80
C GLU A 134 10.58 14.05 -7.60
N ALA A 135 11.27 13.34 -8.49
CA ALA A 135 12.26 13.93 -9.38
C ALA A 135 11.66 15.06 -10.24
N ARG A 136 10.44 14.88 -10.75
CA ARG A 136 9.73 15.92 -11.51
C ARG A 136 9.40 17.14 -10.64
N ILE A 137 8.97 16.94 -9.40
CA ILE A 137 8.69 18.03 -8.46
C ILE A 137 9.96 18.83 -8.18
N VAL A 138 11.09 18.16 -7.93
CA VAL A 138 12.39 18.83 -7.70
C VAL A 138 12.79 19.67 -8.91
N LYS A 139 12.66 19.13 -10.13
CA LYS A 139 12.94 19.86 -11.37
C LYS A 139 12.08 21.11 -11.52
N LEU A 140 10.76 20.98 -11.33
CA LEU A 140 9.82 22.11 -11.44
C LEU A 140 10.10 23.19 -10.38
N LYS A 141 10.45 22.81 -9.15
CA LYS A 141 10.86 23.77 -8.10
C LYS A 141 12.10 24.57 -8.50
N LEU A 142 13.07 23.93 -9.15
CA LEU A 142 14.27 24.63 -9.64
C LEU A 142 13.95 25.60 -10.79
N GLU A 143 13.11 25.18 -11.73
CA GLU A 143 12.66 26.02 -12.84
C GLU A 143 11.89 27.25 -12.34
N LEU A 144 11.00 27.07 -11.36
CA LEU A 144 10.29 28.17 -10.70
C LEU A 144 11.25 29.17 -10.04
N LYS A 145 12.28 28.69 -9.33
CA LYS A 145 13.28 29.57 -8.69
C LYS A 145 14.07 30.39 -9.72
N LYS A 146 14.41 29.80 -10.87
CA LYS A 146 15.08 30.51 -11.97
C LYS A 146 14.17 31.58 -12.57
N LEU A 147 12.90 31.25 -12.79
CA LEU A 147 11.92 32.18 -13.34
C LEU A 147 11.67 33.37 -12.40
N ASP A 148 11.58 33.12 -11.09
CA ASP A 148 11.43 34.16 -10.06
C ASP A 148 12.62 35.13 -10.02
N GLY A 149 13.84 34.60 -10.16
CA GLY A 149 15.06 35.40 -10.31
C GLY A 149 15.04 36.28 -11.57
N ALA A 150 14.64 35.71 -12.72
CA ALA A 150 14.52 36.46 -13.97
C ALA A 150 13.45 37.56 -13.88
N MET A 151 12.30 37.27 -13.27
CA MET A 151 11.23 38.24 -13.08
C MET A 151 11.67 39.39 -12.16
N SER A 152 12.44 39.09 -11.11
CA SER A 152 13.04 40.10 -10.25
C SER A 152 14.03 40.99 -11.01
N GLY A 153 14.84 40.41 -11.90
CA GLY A 153 15.73 41.15 -12.79
C GLY A 153 14.98 42.10 -13.73
N LEU A 154 13.99 41.58 -14.46
CA LEU A 154 13.15 42.39 -15.37
C LEU A 154 12.42 43.51 -14.63
N LYS A 155 11.95 43.25 -13.41
CA LYS A 155 11.30 44.28 -12.58
C LYS A 155 12.26 45.40 -12.18
N ALA A 156 13.55 45.09 -11.96
CA ALA A 156 14.57 46.10 -11.69
C ALA A 156 14.90 46.92 -12.95
N GLU A 157 15.01 46.26 -14.11
CA GLU A 157 15.21 46.93 -15.41
C GLU A 157 14.06 47.89 -15.73
N LEU A 158 12.81 47.46 -15.54
CA LEU A 158 11.63 48.30 -15.75
C LEU A 158 11.69 49.58 -14.90
N LYS A 159 11.99 49.46 -13.60
CA LYS A 159 12.11 50.64 -12.71
C LYS A 159 13.22 51.61 -13.13
N ASN A 160 14.32 51.08 -13.69
CA ASN A 160 15.40 51.91 -14.19
C ASN A 160 14.97 52.71 -15.43
N GLU A 161 14.32 52.06 -16.40
CA GLU A 161 13.80 52.74 -17.60
C GLU A 161 12.71 53.78 -17.24
N GLU A 162 11.81 53.46 -16.31
CA GLU A 162 10.83 54.42 -15.78
C GLU A 162 11.51 55.64 -15.16
N ALA A 163 12.61 55.46 -14.42
CA ALA A 163 13.37 56.57 -13.84
C ALA A 163 14.03 57.47 -14.89
N LYS A 164 14.47 56.91 -16.03
CA LYS A 164 15.05 57.68 -17.15
C LYS A 164 14.01 58.56 -17.84
N LEU A 165 12.76 58.09 -17.96
CA LEU A 165 11.64 58.85 -18.54
C LEU A 165 11.10 59.97 -17.62
N ASN A 166 11.55 60.05 -16.36
CA ASN A 166 11.06 61.06 -15.43
C ASN A 166 11.35 62.50 -15.96
N PRO A 167 10.32 63.37 -16.11
CA PRO A 167 10.46 64.69 -16.71
C PRO A 167 11.43 65.64 -15.99
N ARG A 168 11.85 65.34 -14.75
CA ARG A 168 12.90 66.08 -14.04
C ARG A 168 14.28 65.93 -14.70
N SER A 169 14.57 64.79 -15.36
CA SER A 169 15.84 64.56 -16.07
C SER A 169 15.88 65.33 -17.40
N PHE A 170 14.78 65.33 -18.15
CA PHE A 170 14.65 66.06 -19.42
C PHE A 170 14.71 67.60 -19.26
N ARG A 171 14.18 68.13 -18.15
CA ARG A 171 14.21 69.58 -17.87
C ARG A 171 15.65 70.11 -17.70
N ASN A 172 16.58 69.28 -17.22
CA ASN A 172 18.00 69.64 -17.09
C ASN A 172 18.76 69.57 -18.43
N LEU A 173 18.31 68.74 -19.38
CA LEU A 173 18.91 68.68 -20.72
C LEU A 173 18.45 69.83 -21.63
N LEU A 174 17.15 70.18 -21.59
CA LEU A 174 16.61 71.28 -22.39
C LEU A 174 16.87 72.66 -21.78
N GLY A 175 17.00 72.76 -20.45
CA GLY A 175 17.36 74.01 -19.77
C GLY A 175 18.76 74.53 -20.11
N ASN A 176 19.66 73.67 -20.59
CA ASN A 176 21.00 74.05 -21.06
C ASN A 176 21.06 74.47 -22.53
N CYS A 177 19.98 74.31 -23.31
CA CYS A 177 19.94 74.71 -24.73
C CYS A 177 19.37 76.11 -24.99
N PHE A 178 18.86 76.81 -23.96
CA PHE A 178 18.24 78.14 -24.11
C PHE A 178 19.08 79.31 -23.55
N CYS A 179 20.39 79.10 -23.38
CA CYS A 179 21.34 80.15 -23.01
C CYS A 179 22.29 80.48 -24.17
N LEU A 180 21.75 80.94 -25.30
CA LEU A 180 22.43 81.73 -26.34
C LEU A 180 21.41 82.75 -26.88
#